data_AF-A0A932RL73-F1
#
_entry.id   AF-A0A932RL73-F1
#
_cell.length_a   1.000
_cell.length_b   1.000
_cell.length_c   1.000
_cell.angle_alpha   90.00
_cell.angle_beta   90.00
_cell.angle_gamma   90.00
#
_symmetry.space_group_name_H-M   'P 1'
#
loop_
_entity.id
_entity.type
_entity.pdbx_description
1 polymer ?
#
loop_
_entity_poly.entity_id
_entity_poly.type
_entity_poly.pdbx_seq_one_letter_code
_entity_poly.pdbx_strand_id
1 'polypeptide(L)'
;MNSQTTRRQGYSLIEMLVSMAVFTVLTGAVFGLLTASQQRYQMETEFLDTFQGARLAMDQLVRDIHVAGYPPANAVTAAVLAANPQKAALPFAWSPGYPTTACTVGTTCNVAGGPAAFDLILETDVDPLAGNGVEWVRYRLNGTTLERGMVTKTAGADPATATQAAMVPYVENVMNNTTPAQMSSLRTYYPGLFPGNAAVPVFTYQFDPGAGNTPQAIRAVNITLIVLSPNPDPKTRQPRLATLNGYARRVNPSQ
;
A
#
# COMPACT_ATOMS: atom_id res chain seq x y z
N MET A 1 51.00 72.67 -4.70
CA MET A 1 50.20 71.52 -4.24
C MET A 1 48.75 71.96 -4.16
N ASN A 2 47.95 71.73 -5.23
CA ASN A 2 46.53 72.09 -5.22
C ASN A 2 45.73 70.89 -4.69
N SER A 3 45.26 71.02 -3.46
CA SER A 3 44.28 70.13 -2.84
C SER A 3 42.92 70.39 -3.49
N GLN A 4 42.46 69.46 -4.33
CA GLN A 4 41.06 69.45 -4.76
C GLN A 4 40.21 68.90 -3.62
N THR A 5 39.43 69.77 -2.98
CA THR A 5 38.41 69.37 -2.01
C THR A 5 37.18 68.83 -2.75
N THR A 6 37.08 67.51 -2.86
CA THR A 6 35.87 66.84 -3.34
C THR A 6 34.71 67.14 -2.39
N ARG A 7 33.72 67.93 -2.83
CA ARG A 7 32.44 68.09 -2.14
C ARG A 7 31.75 66.72 -2.06
N ARG A 8 31.60 66.18 -0.86
CA ARG A 8 30.73 65.02 -0.62
C ARG A 8 29.29 65.51 -0.63
N GLN A 9 28.52 65.11 -1.66
CA GLN A 9 27.07 65.29 -1.68
C GLN A 9 26.44 64.15 -0.87
N GLY A 10 25.63 64.49 0.13
CA GLY A 10 24.80 63.52 0.85
C GLY A 10 23.55 63.14 0.05
N TYR A 11 22.97 61.98 0.35
CA TYR A 11 21.74 61.53 -0.29
C TYR A 11 20.54 62.43 0.05
N SER A 12 19.71 62.69 -0.94
CA SER A 12 18.44 63.38 -0.74
C SER A 12 17.39 62.44 -0.11
N LEU A 13 16.41 63.02 0.60
CA LEU A 13 15.32 62.26 1.22
C LEU A 13 14.50 61.49 0.17
N ILE A 14 14.37 62.03 -1.04
CA ILE A 14 13.66 61.37 -2.14
C ILE A 14 14.43 60.14 -2.67
N GLU A 15 15.75 60.20 -2.77
CA GLU A 15 16.57 59.03 -3.18
C GLU A 15 16.48 57.89 -2.15
N MET A 16 16.43 58.20 -0.86
CA MET A 16 16.20 57.20 0.19
C MET A 16 14.81 56.56 0.07
N LEU A 17 13.76 57.35 -0.12
CA LEU A 17 12.40 56.83 -0.29
C LEU A 17 12.28 55.94 -1.53
N VAL A 18 12.86 56.35 -2.66
CA VAL A 18 12.87 55.55 -3.89
C VAL A 18 13.65 54.25 -3.68
N SER A 19 14.80 54.30 -3.01
CA SER A 19 15.61 53.11 -2.72
C SER A 19 14.86 52.11 -1.82
N MET A 20 14.18 52.58 -0.78
CA MET A 20 13.34 51.76 0.10
C MET A 20 12.16 51.13 -0.65
N ALA A 21 11.51 51.91 -1.52
CA ALA A 21 10.40 51.41 -2.33
C ALA A 21 10.85 50.27 -3.27
N VAL A 22 11.97 50.46 -3.97
CA VAL A 22 12.56 49.43 -4.84
C VAL A 22 12.96 48.20 -4.04
N PHE A 23 13.64 48.38 -2.89
CA PHE A 23 14.04 47.27 -2.04
C PHE A 23 12.83 46.47 -1.53
N THR A 24 11.74 47.15 -1.15
CA THR A 24 10.52 46.49 -0.68
C THR A 24 9.86 45.67 -1.78
N VAL A 25 9.77 46.20 -3.01
CA VAL A 25 9.23 45.48 -4.17
C VAL A 25 10.08 44.25 -4.49
N LEU A 26 11.40 44.39 -4.53
CA LEU A 26 12.32 43.27 -4.79
C LEU A 26 12.21 42.19 -3.71
N THR A 27 12.20 42.61 -2.44
CA THR A 27 12.08 41.71 -1.29
C THR A 27 10.75 40.96 -1.31
N GLY A 28 9.65 41.65 -1.63
CA GLY A 28 8.33 41.02 -1.81
C GLY A 28 8.32 39.96 -2.92
N ALA A 29 8.95 40.24 -4.06
CA ALA A 29 9.08 39.27 -5.16
C ALA A 29 9.91 38.04 -4.76
N VAL A 30 11.04 38.25 -4.06
CA VAL A 30 11.92 37.16 -3.58
C VAL A 30 11.20 36.28 -2.56
N PHE A 31 10.53 36.87 -1.56
CA PHE A 31 9.77 36.11 -0.57
C PHE A 31 8.56 35.38 -1.17
N GLY A 32 7.92 35.98 -2.17
CA GLY A 32 6.86 35.31 -2.94
C GLY A 32 7.38 34.05 -3.64
N LEU A 33 8.54 34.15 -4.29
CA LEU A 33 9.17 33.00 -4.94
C LEU A 33 9.64 31.94 -3.93
N LEU A 34 10.24 32.37 -2.82
CA LEU A 34 10.72 31.47 -1.77
C LEU A 34 9.56 30.68 -1.14
N THR A 35 8.46 31.35 -0.79
CA THR A 35 7.26 30.70 -0.23
C THR A 35 6.68 29.68 -1.21
N ALA A 36 6.56 30.05 -2.49
CA ALA A 36 6.07 29.14 -3.53
C ALA A 36 7.01 27.94 -3.73
N SER A 37 8.33 28.13 -3.58
CA SER A 37 9.32 27.05 -3.65
C SER A 37 9.21 26.09 -2.46
N GLN A 38 9.11 26.63 -1.24
CA GLN A 38 8.96 25.84 -0.01
C GLN A 38 7.69 25.00 -0.01
N GLN A 39 6.56 25.59 -0.42
CA GLN A 39 5.28 24.85 -0.54
C GLN A 39 5.41 23.68 -1.51
N ARG A 40 5.97 23.91 -2.72
CA ARG A 40 6.18 22.83 -3.71
C ARG A 40 7.08 21.73 -3.17
N TYR A 41 8.16 22.11 -2.47
CA TYR A 41 9.09 21.14 -1.89
C TYR A 41 8.42 20.25 -0.84
N GLN A 42 7.59 20.82 0.04
CA GLN A 42 6.86 20.04 1.05
C GLN A 42 5.89 19.04 0.42
N MET A 43 5.08 19.47 -0.55
CA MET A 43 4.13 18.59 -1.23
C MET A 43 4.82 17.49 -2.06
N GLU A 44 5.96 17.81 -2.68
CA GLU A 44 6.73 16.79 -3.40
C GLU A 44 7.30 15.75 -2.43
N THR A 45 7.79 16.19 -1.27
CA THR A 45 8.28 15.29 -0.22
C THR A 45 7.16 14.36 0.25
N GLU A 46 5.98 14.89 0.54
CA GLU A 46 4.82 14.10 0.98
C GLU A 46 4.35 13.07 -0.07
N PHE A 47 4.36 13.45 -1.35
CA PHE A 47 4.06 12.52 -2.44
C PHE A 47 5.09 11.40 -2.51
N LEU A 48 6.37 11.74 -2.40
CA LEU A 48 7.46 10.76 -2.41
C LEU A 48 7.40 9.83 -1.20
N ASP A 49 7.08 10.34 -0.01
CA ASP A 49 6.93 9.54 1.21
C ASP A 49 5.78 8.54 1.07
N THR A 50 4.63 8.98 0.54
CA THR A 50 3.49 8.11 0.23
C THR A 50 3.89 6.99 -0.74
N PHE A 51 4.61 7.34 -1.82
CA PHE A 51 5.06 6.37 -2.81
C PHE A 51 6.07 5.37 -2.26
N GLN A 52 7.07 5.86 -1.50
CA GLN A 52 8.09 5.01 -0.89
C GLN A 52 7.49 4.07 0.16
N GLY A 53 6.57 4.58 0.99
CA GLY A 53 5.82 3.76 1.95
C GLY A 53 5.00 2.67 1.25
N ALA A 54 4.27 3.02 0.19
CA ALA A 54 3.53 2.05 -0.60
C ALA A 54 4.44 1.03 -1.30
N ARG A 55 5.64 1.43 -1.75
CA ARG A 55 6.62 0.53 -2.35
C ARG A 55 7.19 -0.46 -1.33
N LEU A 56 7.56 0.02 -0.14
CA LEU A 56 8.01 -0.82 0.97
C LEU A 56 6.92 -1.85 1.34
N ALA A 57 5.67 -1.39 1.42
CA ALA A 57 4.53 -2.23 1.69
C ALA A 57 4.33 -3.32 0.62
N MET A 58 4.44 -2.96 -0.67
CA MET A 58 4.39 -3.90 -1.78
C MET A 58 5.50 -4.95 -1.69
N ASP A 59 6.73 -4.53 -1.41
CA ASP A 59 7.86 -5.45 -1.35
C ASP A 59 7.72 -6.44 -0.18
N GLN A 60 7.19 -6.02 0.97
CA GLN A 60 6.88 -6.93 2.08
C GLN A 60 5.72 -7.86 1.75
N LEU A 61 4.64 -7.36 1.16
CA LEU A 61 3.50 -8.19 0.73
C LEU A 61 3.95 -9.28 -0.26
N VAL A 62 4.79 -8.92 -1.24
CA VAL A 62 5.38 -9.88 -2.19
C VAL A 62 6.23 -10.93 -1.46
N ARG A 63 7.04 -10.52 -0.47
CA ARG A 63 7.84 -11.46 0.34
C ARG A 63 6.96 -12.41 1.13
N ASP A 64 5.92 -11.91 1.79
CA ASP A 64 5.00 -12.74 2.59
C ASP A 64 4.30 -13.78 1.70
N ILE A 65 3.89 -13.42 0.48
CA ILE A 65 3.33 -14.38 -0.50
C ILE A 65 4.39 -15.38 -0.99
N HIS A 66 5.64 -14.96 -1.13
CA HIS A 66 6.72 -15.83 -1.59
C HIS A 66 7.00 -16.97 -0.61
N VAL A 67 7.05 -16.65 0.68
CA VAL A 67 7.30 -17.62 1.77
C VAL A 67 6.05 -18.38 2.22
N ALA A 68 4.86 -17.95 1.77
CA ALA A 68 3.60 -18.60 2.07
C ALA A 68 3.63 -20.12 1.85
N GLY A 69 3.07 -20.87 2.78
CA GLY A 69 3.05 -22.33 2.82
C GLY A 69 4.27 -22.96 3.49
N TYR A 70 5.10 -22.18 4.17
CA TYR A 70 6.21 -22.69 4.98
C TYR A 70 5.89 -22.67 6.49
N PRO A 71 6.24 -23.72 7.25
CA PRO A 71 6.64 -25.04 6.79
C PRO A 71 5.48 -25.82 6.16
N PRO A 72 5.73 -26.62 5.10
CA PRO A 72 4.65 -27.31 4.41
C PRO A 72 4.17 -28.55 5.18
N ALA A 73 2.90 -28.92 5.02
CA ALA A 73 2.25 -30.05 5.66
C ALA A 73 2.94 -31.40 5.37
N ASN A 74 3.60 -31.53 4.23
CA ASN A 74 4.36 -32.73 3.87
C ASN A 74 5.78 -32.77 4.49
N ALA A 75 6.19 -31.77 5.26
CA ALA A 75 7.46 -31.78 6.00
C ALA A 75 7.41 -32.62 7.28
N VAL A 76 6.21 -33.00 7.74
CA VAL A 76 5.99 -33.78 8.97
C VAL A 76 5.17 -35.03 8.67
N THR A 77 5.24 -36.05 9.55
CA THR A 77 4.42 -37.25 9.41
C THR A 77 2.94 -36.94 9.63
N ALA A 78 2.05 -37.72 9.02
CA ALA A 78 0.59 -37.52 9.15
C ALA A 78 0.12 -37.53 10.61
N ALA A 79 0.72 -38.36 11.48
CA ALA A 79 0.40 -38.40 12.91
C ALA A 79 0.80 -37.11 13.63
N VAL A 80 1.98 -36.55 13.32
CA VAL A 80 2.46 -35.28 13.90
C VAL A 80 1.60 -34.12 13.40
N LEU A 81 1.25 -34.11 12.12
CA LEU A 81 0.37 -33.10 11.53
C LEU A 81 -1.03 -33.13 12.14
N ALA A 82 -1.61 -34.32 12.33
CA ALA A 82 -2.92 -34.46 12.96
C ALA A 82 -2.93 -33.98 14.41
N ALA A 83 -1.83 -34.19 15.14
CA ALA A 83 -1.68 -33.71 16.51
C ALA A 83 -1.34 -32.21 16.59
N ASN A 84 -0.74 -31.62 15.54
CA ASN A 84 -0.25 -30.24 15.53
C ASN A 84 -0.57 -29.51 14.20
N PRO A 85 -1.85 -29.39 13.80
CA PRO A 85 -2.22 -28.79 12.51
C PRO A 85 -1.85 -27.31 12.40
N GLN A 86 -1.59 -26.63 13.53
CA GLN A 86 -1.10 -25.26 13.61
C GLN A 86 0.39 -25.10 13.29
N LYS A 87 1.15 -26.19 13.19
CA LYS A 87 2.58 -26.18 12.87
C LYS A 87 2.88 -26.39 11.39
N ALA A 88 1.86 -26.55 10.56
CA ALA A 88 1.97 -26.64 9.11
C ALA A 88 1.15 -25.53 8.46
N ALA A 89 1.70 -24.98 7.38
CA ALA A 89 1.12 -23.86 6.65
C ALA A 89 0.53 -24.34 5.32
N LEU A 90 -0.76 -24.06 5.08
CA LEU A 90 -1.28 -24.03 3.70
C LEU A 90 -0.96 -22.65 3.11
N PRO A 91 -0.59 -22.51 1.84
CA PRO A 91 -0.17 -21.20 1.31
C PRO A 91 -1.20 -20.08 1.48
N PHE A 92 -2.49 -20.40 1.36
CA PHE A 92 -3.57 -19.43 1.47
C PHE A 92 -4.68 -19.99 2.38
N ALA A 93 -5.12 -19.18 3.34
CA ALA A 93 -6.19 -19.52 4.28
C ALA A 93 -7.49 -18.78 3.94
N TRP A 94 -8.63 -19.28 4.41
CA TRP A 94 -9.95 -18.69 4.12
C TRP A 94 -11.00 -18.94 5.21
N SER A 95 -12.21 -18.43 5.01
CA SER A 95 -13.36 -18.62 5.90
C SER A 95 -14.61 -18.97 5.09
N PRO A 96 -15.64 -19.55 5.74
CA PRO A 96 -15.58 -20.28 7.01
C PRO A 96 -15.15 -21.75 6.81
N GLY A 97 -14.69 -22.40 7.89
CA GLY A 97 -14.46 -23.86 7.90
C GLY A 97 -13.13 -24.32 7.30
N TYR A 98 -12.13 -23.45 7.28
CA TYR A 98 -10.76 -23.76 6.87
C TYR A 98 -10.07 -24.75 7.84
N PRO A 99 -9.24 -25.70 7.34
CA PRO A 99 -9.05 -26.09 5.94
C PRO A 99 -10.09 -27.12 5.45
N THR A 100 -11.02 -27.55 6.30
CA THR A 100 -11.93 -28.68 6.06
C THR A 100 -13.02 -28.44 5.01
N THR A 101 -13.28 -27.18 4.65
CA THR A 101 -14.30 -26.80 3.67
C THR A 101 -13.64 -26.15 2.47
N ALA A 102 -13.68 -26.80 1.30
CA ALA A 102 -13.18 -26.20 0.07
C ALA A 102 -13.99 -24.95 -0.31
N CYS A 103 -13.32 -23.95 -0.89
CA CYS A 103 -13.97 -22.76 -1.43
C CYS A 103 -13.39 -22.42 -2.82
N THR A 104 -14.20 -21.83 -3.69
CA THR A 104 -13.80 -21.30 -5.00
C THR A 104 -13.61 -19.79 -4.88
N VAL A 105 -12.40 -19.32 -5.23
CA VAL A 105 -11.99 -17.92 -5.20
C VAL A 105 -12.93 -17.07 -6.05
N GLY A 106 -13.43 -15.98 -5.48
CA GLY A 106 -14.35 -15.05 -6.15
C GLY A 106 -15.82 -15.47 -6.18
N THR A 107 -16.18 -16.68 -5.74
CA THR A 107 -17.59 -17.09 -5.59
C THR A 107 -17.94 -17.36 -4.12
N THR A 108 -17.44 -18.45 -3.54
CA THR A 108 -17.68 -18.78 -2.13
C THR A 108 -16.68 -18.10 -1.21
N CYS A 109 -15.45 -17.83 -1.66
CA CYS A 109 -14.44 -17.09 -0.88
C CYS A 109 -14.59 -15.56 -1.00
N ASN A 110 -15.79 -15.03 -1.29
CA ASN A 110 -16.00 -13.62 -1.67
C ASN A 110 -16.34 -12.69 -0.47
N VAL A 111 -16.50 -13.25 0.73
CA VAL A 111 -16.64 -12.48 1.98
C VAL A 111 -15.26 -12.22 2.59
N ALA A 112 -15.20 -11.23 3.49
CA ALA A 112 -14.01 -10.74 4.20
C ALA A 112 -13.33 -11.83 5.06
N GLY A 113 -12.87 -12.90 4.45
CA GLY A 113 -12.23 -13.97 5.17
C GLY A 113 -11.58 -15.06 4.33
N GLY A 114 -11.52 -14.93 3.00
CA GLY A 114 -10.66 -15.76 2.15
C GLY A 114 -9.99 -14.97 1.04
N PRO A 115 -9.17 -15.63 0.18
CA PRO A 115 -8.55 -14.97 -0.95
C PRO A 115 -9.64 -14.44 -1.89
N ALA A 116 -9.74 -13.12 -1.96
CA ALA A 116 -10.68 -12.35 -2.74
C ALA A 116 -9.96 -11.19 -3.42
N ALA A 117 -10.68 -10.37 -4.20
CA ALA A 117 -10.09 -9.23 -4.88
C ALA A 117 -9.46 -8.19 -3.94
N PHE A 118 -9.88 -8.16 -2.66
CA PHE A 118 -9.54 -7.11 -1.69
C PHE A 118 -9.16 -7.65 -0.31
N ASP A 119 -9.08 -8.96 -0.15
CA ASP A 119 -8.76 -9.63 1.11
C ASP A 119 -7.92 -10.87 0.80
N LEU A 120 -6.82 -11.05 1.50
CA LEU A 120 -5.86 -12.11 1.28
C LEU A 120 -5.35 -12.58 2.63
N ILE A 121 -5.45 -13.89 2.89
CA ILE A 121 -4.89 -14.51 4.09
C ILE A 121 -3.85 -15.53 3.66
N LEU A 122 -2.65 -15.38 4.18
CA LEU A 122 -1.50 -16.24 3.97
C LEU A 122 -1.22 -17.04 5.24
N GLU A 123 -0.66 -18.22 5.09
CA GLU A 123 0.00 -18.88 6.21
C GLU A 123 1.48 -19.02 5.94
N THR A 124 2.27 -18.60 6.92
CA THR A 124 3.70 -18.83 6.93
C THR A 124 4.18 -18.68 8.36
N ASP A 125 5.24 -19.39 8.69
CA ASP A 125 6.05 -19.09 9.86
C ASP A 125 6.93 -17.87 9.51
N VAL A 126 6.56 -16.68 9.98
CA VAL A 126 7.32 -15.46 9.67
C VAL A 126 8.50 -15.24 10.62
N ASP A 127 8.46 -15.87 11.80
CA ASP A 127 9.47 -15.78 12.83
C ASP A 127 9.87 -17.17 13.35
N PRO A 128 10.53 -18.00 12.51
CA PRO A 128 10.79 -19.41 12.82
C PRO A 128 11.65 -19.65 14.04
N LEU A 129 12.37 -18.61 14.50
CA LEU A 129 13.18 -18.65 15.70
C LEU A 129 12.35 -18.51 16.99
N ALA A 130 11.13 -17.98 16.92
CA ALA A 130 10.24 -17.81 18.06
C ALA A 130 9.55 -19.11 18.48
N GLY A 131 9.40 -20.08 17.57
CA GLY A 131 8.84 -21.41 17.87
C GLY A 131 7.33 -21.42 18.18
N ASN A 132 6.66 -20.28 18.03
CA ASN A 132 5.20 -20.07 18.10
C ASN A 132 4.46 -20.87 17.01
N GLY A 133 5.05 -21.09 15.84
CA GLY A 133 4.53 -21.99 14.81
C GLY A 133 4.26 -21.25 13.52
N VAL A 134 3.10 -21.49 12.92
CA VAL A 134 2.67 -20.78 11.71
C VAL A 134 1.81 -19.60 12.12
N GLU A 135 1.91 -18.50 11.39
CA GLU A 135 1.03 -17.34 11.55
C GLU A 135 0.10 -17.17 10.37
N TRP A 136 -1.10 -16.67 10.67
CA TRP A 136 -1.98 -16.07 9.67
C TRP A 136 -1.55 -14.63 9.45
N VAL A 137 -1.12 -14.33 8.23
CA VAL A 137 -0.85 -12.96 7.78
C VAL A 137 -1.98 -12.54 6.86
N ARG A 138 -2.71 -11.50 7.22
CA ARG A 138 -3.86 -11.01 6.46
C ARG A 138 -3.65 -9.61 5.93
N TYR A 139 -3.98 -9.42 4.67
CA TYR A 139 -4.07 -8.14 4.00
C TYR A 139 -5.50 -7.89 3.58
N ARG A 140 -6.10 -6.78 4.02
CA ARG A 140 -7.47 -6.44 3.66
C ARG A 140 -7.60 -4.95 3.36
N LEU A 141 -8.23 -4.62 2.24
CA LEU A 141 -8.65 -3.25 1.97
C LEU A 141 -9.94 -2.94 2.75
N ASN A 142 -9.85 -2.04 3.72
CA ASN A 142 -10.97 -1.53 4.49
C ASN A 142 -11.18 -0.04 4.13
N GLY A 143 -12.21 0.25 3.34
CA GLY A 143 -12.39 1.56 2.74
C GLY A 143 -11.21 1.91 1.83
N THR A 144 -10.46 2.94 2.21
CA THR A 144 -9.26 3.40 1.48
C THR A 144 -7.96 3.03 2.19
N THR A 145 -8.00 2.17 3.21
CA THR A 145 -6.82 1.74 3.95
C THR A 145 -6.60 0.25 3.73
N LEU A 146 -5.47 -0.10 3.13
CA LEU A 146 -4.99 -1.47 3.18
C LEU A 146 -4.48 -1.70 4.60
N GLU A 147 -5.08 -2.65 5.29
CA GLU A 147 -4.69 -3.08 6.62
C GLU A 147 -3.86 -4.37 6.51
N ARG A 148 -2.92 -4.55 7.45
CA ARG A 148 -2.20 -5.80 7.64
C ARG A 148 -2.41 -6.28 9.07
N GLY A 149 -2.71 -7.57 9.25
CA GLY A 149 -2.81 -8.20 10.55
C GLY A 149 -2.03 -9.50 10.58
N MET A 150 -1.55 -9.87 11.76
CA MET A 150 -0.77 -11.09 11.96
C MET A 150 -1.09 -11.71 13.32
N VAL A 151 -1.42 -13.00 13.33
CA VAL A 151 -1.70 -13.76 14.56
C VAL A 151 -1.20 -15.20 14.41
N THR A 152 -0.81 -15.82 15.51
CA THR A 152 -0.45 -17.25 15.51
C THR A 152 -1.65 -18.12 15.16
N LYS A 153 -1.43 -19.06 14.24
CA LYS A 153 -2.41 -20.04 13.80
C LYS A 153 -2.88 -20.87 15.00
N THR A 154 -4.19 -20.96 15.14
CA THR A 154 -4.81 -21.79 16.18
C THR A 154 -5.57 -22.93 15.51
N ALA A 155 -5.36 -24.16 15.98
CA ALA A 155 -5.99 -25.34 15.42
C ALA A 155 -7.53 -25.21 15.45
N GLY A 156 -8.17 -25.39 14.28
CA GLY A 156 -9.63 -25.35 14.13
C GLY A 156 -10.27 -23.96 14.24
N ALA A 157 -9.49 -22.91 14.47
CA ALA A 157 -10.02 -21.54 14.48
C ALA A 157 -10.18 -21.00 13.06
N ASP A 158 -11.15 -20.09 12.90
CA ASP A 158 -11.38 -19.40 11.66
C ASP A 158 -10.32 -18.29 11.46
N PRO A 159 -9.53 -18.31 10.37
CA PRO A 159 -8.40 -17.39 10.19
C PRO A 159 -8.86 -15.94 10.03
N ALA A 160 -10.02 -15.72 9.40
CA ALA A 160 -10.56 -14.38 9.21
C ALA A 160 -11.01 -13.76 10.53
N THR A 161 -11.69 -14.54 11.36
CA THR A 161 -12.13 -14.11 12.68
C THR A 161 -10.93 -13.88 13.60
N ALA A 162 -9.94 -14.78 13.59
CA ALA A 162 -8.75 -14.69 14.43
C ALA A 162 -7.89 -13.46 14.11
N THR A 163 -7.74 -13.11 12.84
CA THR A 163 -6.92 -11.96 12.40
C THR A 163 -7.60 -10.61 12.63
N GLN A 164 -8.93 -10.56 12.78
CA GLN A 164 -9.71 -9.32 12.76
C GLN A 164 -9.25 -8.27 13.78
N ALA A 165 -8.93 -8.69 15.01
CA ALA A 165 -8.53 -7.79 16.10
C ALA A 165 -7.07 -7.31 15.97
N ALA A 166 -6.27 -7.95 15.12
CA ALA A 166 -4.85 -7.62 14.90
C ALA A 166 -4.62 -6.76 13.65
N MET A 167 -5.67 -6.40 12.92
CA MET A 167 -5.56 -5.57 11.71
C MET A 167 -5.15 -4.14 12.08
N VAL A 168 -4.05 -3.67 11.50
CA VAL A 168 -3.55 -2.30 11.64
C VAL A 168 -3.39 -1.64 10.27
N PRO A 169 -3.51 -0.30 10.17
CA PRO A 169 -3.24 0.43 8.92
C PRO A 169 -1.85 0.09 8.38
N TYR A 170 -1.78 -0.17 7.08
CA TYR A 170 -0.55 -0.58 6.40
C TYR A 170 -0.21 0.31 5.20
N VAL A 171 -1.19 0.57 4.32
CA VAL A 171 -1.09 1.59 3.28
C VAL A 171 -2.38 2.41 3.29
N GLU A 172 -2.24 3.73 3.45
CA GLU A 172 -3.37 4.65 3.42
C GLU A 172 -3.65 5.17 2.01
N ASN A 173 -4.80 5.80 1.82
CA ASN A 173 -5.21 6.42 0.55
C ASN A 173 -5.18 5.48 -0.66
N VAL A 174 -5.49 4.20 -0.47
CA VAL A 174 -5.63 3.19 -1.51
C VAL A 174 -6.99 3.35 -2.21
N MET A 175 -6.97 3.67 -3.50
CA MET A 175 -8.14 4.02 -4.31
C MET A 175 -8.73 2.87 -5.11
N ASN A 176 -8.20 1.65 -4.96
CA ASN A 176 -8.64 0.45 -5.68
C ASN A 176 -10.15 0.19 -5.59
N ASN A 177 -10.76 0.44 -4.43
CA ASN A 177 -12.19 0.22 -4.18
C ASN A 177 -12.83 1.43 -3.48
N THR A 178 -12.63 2.61 -4.07
CA THR A 178 -13.19 3.87 -3.54
C THR A 178 -14.68 4.04 -3.89
N THR A 179 -15.33 5.07 -3.33
CA THR A 179 -16.75 5.33 -3.62
C THR A 179 -16.98 5.66 -5.11
N PRO A 180 -18.16 5.39 -5.68
CA PRO A 180 -18.45 5.73 -7.08
C PRO A 180 -18.25 7.22 -7.41
N ALA A 181 -18.52 8.12 -6.45
CA ALA A 181 -18.30 9.56 -6.61
C ALA A 181 -16.80 9.90 -6.73
N GLN A 182 -15.95 9.35 -5.85
CA GLN A 182 -14.50 9.51 -5.92
C GLN A 182 -13.91 8.86 -7.17
N MET A 183 -14.41 7.69 -7.56
CA MET A 183 -14.02 7.03 -8.79
C MET A 183 -14.36 7.90 -10.02
N SER A 184 -15.53 8.53 -10.03
CA SER A 184 -15.92 9.44 -11.09
C SER A 184 -15.07 10.70 -11.14
N SER A 185 -14.69 11.28 -9.99
CA SER A 185 -13.84 12.48 -9.97
C SER A 185 -12.41 12.18 -10.44
N LEU A 186 -11.85 11.02 -10.05
CA LEU A 186 -10.53 10.58 -10.51
C LEU A 186 -10.50 10.31 -12.02
N ARG A 187 -11.57 9.75 -12.59
CA ARG A 187 -11.65 9.49 -14.05
C ARG A 187 -11.61 10.75 -14.91
N THR A 188 -12.02 11.91 -14.38
CA THR A 188 -11.86 13.20 -15.07
C THR A 188 -10.39 13.49 -15.41
N TYR A 189 -9.47 13.05 -14.55
CA TYR A 189 -8.03 13.24 -14.71
C TYR A 189 -7.34 11.96 -15.23
N TYR A 190 -7.88 10.78 -14.93
CA TYR A 190 -7.32 9.47 -15.25
C TYR A 190 -8.38 8.52 -15.86
N PRO A 191 -8.75 8.68 -17.15
CA PRO A 191 -9.89 7.98 -17.73
C PRO A 191 -9.74 6.45 -17.81
N GLY A 192 -8.50 5.94 -17.85
CA GLY A 192 -8.20 4.51 -17.89
C GLY A 192 -8.01 3.83 -16.53
N LEU A 193 -8.11 4.58 -15.43
CA LEU A 193 -7.77 4.06 -14.09
C LEU A 193 -8.74 2.99 -13.58
N PHE A 194 -10.02 3.09 -13.96
CA PHE A 194 -11.08 2.20 -13.52
C PHE A 194 -11.81 1.62 -14.73
N PRO A 195 -11.31 0.50 -15.29
CA PRO A 195 -11.89 -0.14 -16.45
C PRO A 195 -13.35 -0.53 -16.18
N GLY A 196 -14.26 -0.20 -17.09
CA GLY A 196 -15.68 -0.55 -16.96
C GLY A 196 -16.40 0.13 -15.78
N ASN A 197 -15.84 1.21 -15.23
CA ASN A 197 -16.40 1.95 -14.08
C ASN A 197 -16.52 1.10 -12.81
N ALA A 198 -15.61 0.14 -12.64
CA ALA A 198 -15.59 -0.78 -11.51
C ALA A 198 -14.31 -0.61 -10.69
N ALA A 199 -14.36 -1.10 -9.45
CA ALA A 199 -13.20 -1.21 -8.59
C ALA A 199 -12.11 -2.08 -9.24
N VAL A 200 -10.85 -1.70 -9.02
CA VAL A 200 -9.68 -2.44 -9.52
C VAL A 200 -9.24 -3.41 -8.42
N PRO A 201 -9.30 -4.73 -8.64
CA PRO A 201 -8.85 -5.72 -7.66
C PRO A 201 -7.44 -5.40 -7.15
N VAL A 202 -7.25 -5.42 -5.84
CA VAL A 202 -5.91 -5.38 -5.25
C VAL A 202 -5.18 -6.67 -5.55
N PHE A 203 -5.88 -7.81 -5.43
CA PHE A 203 -5.32 -9.13 -5.67
C PHE A 203 -6.01 -9.82 -6.84
N THR A 204 -5.21 -10.38 -7.75
CA THR A 204 -5.69 -11.29 -8.79
C THR A 204 -4.84 -12.55 -8.80
N TYR A 205 -5.47 -13.69 -9.03
CA TYR A 205 -4.89 -15.00 -8.75
C TYR A 205 -4.59 -15.77 -10.04
N GLN A 206 -3.44 -16.44 -10.05
CA GLN A 206 -3.09 -17.45 -11.04
C GLN A 206 -3.05 -18.80 -10.32
N PHE A 207 -3.70 -19.81 -10.90
CA PHE A 207 -3.79 -21.14 -10.33
C PHE A 207 -2.82 -22.11 -11.02
N ASP A 208 -2.50 -23.22 -10.35
CA ASP A 208 -1.75 -24.31 -10.98
C ASP A 208 -2.51 -24.87 -12.21
N PRO A 209 -1.81 -25.25 -13.29
CA PRO A 209 -2.46 -25.76 -14.50
C PRO A 209 -3.32 -27.00 -14.22
N GLY A 210 -4.57 -26.97 -14.68
CA GLY A 210 -5.52 -28.07 -14.48
C GLY A 210 -6.10 -28.16 -13.07
N ALA A 211 -5.70 -27.28 -12.15
CA ALA A 211 -6.33 -27.17 -10.85
C ALA A 211 -7.57 -26.25 -10.91
N GLY A 212 -8.54 -26.49 -10.04
CA GLY A 212 -9.68 -25.58 -9.86
C GLY A 212 -9.26 -24.25 -9.22
N ASN A 213 -10.18 -23.29 -9.18
CA ASN A 213 -9.95 -21.98 -8.55
C ASN A 213 -10.01 -22.06 -7.01
N THR A 214 -9.29 -23.00 -6.39
CA THR A 214 -9.26 -23.18 -4.93
C THR A 214 -8.06 -22.46 -4.32
N PRO A 215 -8.12 -22.03 -3.05
CA PRO A 215 -6.98 -21.40 -2.38
C PRO A 215 -5.69 -22.23 -2.40
N GLN A 216 -5.77 -23.55 -2.23
CA GLN A 216 -4.63 -24.46 -2.28
C GLN A 216 -3.94 -24.48 -3.66
N ALA A 217 -4.71 -24.24 -4.72
CA ALA A 217 -4.24 -24.24 -6.10
C ALA A 217 -3.67 -22.89 -6.54
N ILE A 218 -3.78 -21.82 -5.74
CA ILE A 218 -3.20 -20.53 -6.10
C ILE A 218 -1.68 -20.70 -6.21
N ARG A 219 -1.12 -20.43 -7.38
CA ARG A 219 0.31 -20.46 -7.69
C ARG A 219 0.95 -19.09 -7.51
N ALA A 220 0.26 -18.04 -7.96
CA ALA A 220 0.78 -16.68 -7.92
C ALA A 220 -0.34 -15.66 -7.75
N VAL A 221 0.04 -14.48 -7.26
CA VAL A 221 -0.82 -13.34 -7.02
C VAL A 221 -0.22 -12.13 -7.73
N ASN A 222 -0.99 -11.49 -8.61
CA ASN A 222 -0.66 -10.15 -9.07
C ASN A 222 -1.31 -9.15 -8.12
N ILE A 223 -0.54 -8.15 -7.72
CA ILE A 223 -0.95 -7.11 -6.79
C ILE A 223 -0.99 -5.78 -7.54
N THR A 224 -2.09 -5.05 -7.43
CA THR A 224 -2.23 -3.69 -7.98
C THR A 224 -2.61 -2.74 -6.86
N LEU A 225 -1.76 -1.78 -6.52
CA LEU A 225 -2.09 -0.71 -5.58
C LEU A 225 -2.15 0.62 -6.33
N ILE A 226 -3.27 1.32 -6.17
CA ILE A 226 -3.47 2.69 -6.64
C ILE A 226 -3.50 3.55 -5.39
N VAL A 227 -2.45 4.33 -5.14
CA VAL A 227 -2.32 5.15 -3.93
C VAL A 227 -2.41 6.63 -4.30
N LEU A 228 -3.26 7.36 -3.59
CA LEU A 228 -3.48 8.79 -3.78
C LEU A 228 -2.63 9.59 -2.79
N SER A 229 -1.98 10.64 -3.28
CA SER A 229 -1.36 11.67 -2.46
C SER A 229 -2.41 12.37 -1.59
N PRO A 230 -2.15 12.64 -0.30
CA PRO A 230 -3.08 13.38 0.54
C PRO A 230 -3.39 14.77 -0.03
N ASN A 231 -2.37 15.42 -0.62
CA ASN A 231 -2.49 16.74 -1.23
C ASN A 231 -2.44 16.67 -2.78
N PRO A 232 -3.32 17.43 -3.47
CA PRO A 232 -3.29 17.55 -4.92
C PRO A 232 -2.12 18.42 -5.40
N ASP A 233 -1.88 18.44 -6.71
CA ASP A 233 -0.87 19.32 -7.31
C ASP A 233 -1.23 20.80 -7.05
N PRO A 234 -0.30 21.63 -6.53
CA PRO A 234 -0.60 23.00 -6.12
C PRO A 234 -0.87 23.97 -7.27
N LYS A 235 -0.43 23.66 -8.50
CA LYS A 235 -0.64 24.50 -9.67
C LYS A 235 -1.93 24.13 -10.39
N THR A 236 -2.12 22.84 -10.62
CA THR A 236 -3.22 22.33 -11.46
C THR A 236 -4.43 21.91 -10.63
N ARG A 237 -4.26 21.76 -9.30
CA ARG A 237 -5.23 21.16 -8.37
C ARG A 237 -5.63 19.73 -8.77
N GLN A 238 -4.82 19.08 -9.61
CA GLN A 238 -5.09 17.72 -10.04
C GLN A 238 -4.71 16.74 -8.93
N PRO A 239 -5.54 15.72 -8.66
CA PRO A 239 -5.17 14.64 -7.76
C PRO A 239 -3.90 13.95 -8.26
N ARG A 240 -2.94 13.70 -7.37
CA ARG A 240 -1.70 12.98 -7.70
C ARG A 240 -1.82 11.56 -7.18
N LEU A 241 -1.60 10.56 -8.04
CA LEU A 241 -1.63 9.16 -7.65
C LEU A 241 -0.41 8.43 -8.17
N ALA A 242 -0.11 7.30 -7.54
CA ALA A 242 0.86 6.33 -8.01
C ALA A 242 0.21 4.96 -8.14
N THR A 243 0.50 4.27 -9.24
CA THR A 243 0.09 2.87 -9.43
C THR A 243 1.30 1.97 -9.30
N LEU A 244 1.23 1.02 -8.38
CA LEU A 244 2.27 0.04 -8.10
C LEU A 244 1.74 -1.34 -8.49
N ASN A 245 2.49 -2.04 -9.33
CA ASN A 245 2.20 -3.41 -9.72
C ASN A 245 3.25 -4.34 -9.11
N GLY A 246 2.77 -5.44 -8.53
CA GLY A 246 3.59 -6.49 -7.94
C GLY A 246 3.18 -7.85 -8.48
N TYR A 247 4.15 -8.75 -8.54
CA TYR A 247 3.91 -10.15 -8.86
C TYR A 247 4.62 -10.99 -7.82
N ALA A 248 3.87 -11.89 -7.20
CA ALA A 248 4.41 -12.81 -6.21
C ALA A 248 3.98 -14.23 -6.54
N ARG A 249 4.93 -15.15 -6.54
CA ARG A 249 4.70 -16.58 -6.73
C ARG A 249 5.16 -17.30 -5.48
N ARG A 250 4.35 -18.22 -4.97
CA ARG A 250 4.74 -19.06 -3.84
C ARG A 250 5.90 -19.98 -4.23
N VAL A 251 6.85 -20.18 -3.32
CA VAL A 251 7.93 -21.16 -3.48
C VAL A 251 7.45 -22.56 -3.13
N ASN A 252 6.62 -22.67 -2.10
CA ASN A 252 6.15 -23.95 -1.60
C ASN A 252 5.14 -24.59 -2.54
N PRO A 253 5.09 -25.93 -2.64
CA PRO A 253 4.13 -26.65 -3.49
C PRO A 253 2.69 -26.48 -3.00
N SER A 254 1.73 -26.87 -3.84
CA SER A 254 0.31 -26.97 -3.44
C SER A 254 0.19 -28.07 -2.38
N GLN A 255 -0.67 -27.85 -1.40
CA GLN A 255 -0.85 -28.75 -0.25
C GLN A 255 -2.31 -29.09 -0.07
#